data_AF-A0A9E8SHT5-F1
#
_entry.id   AF-A0A9E8SHT5-F1
#
_cell.length_a   1.000
_cell.length_b   1.000
_cell.length_c   1.000
_cell.angle_alpha   90.00
_cell.angle_beta   90.00
_cell.angle_gamma   90.00
#
_symmetry.space_group_name_H-M   'P 1'
#
loop_
_entity.id
_entity.type
_entity.pdbx_description
1 polymer ?
#
loop_
_entity_poly.entity_id
_entity_poly.type
_entity_poly.pdbx_seq_one_letter_code
_entity_poly.pdbx_strand_id
1 'polypeptide(L)'
;MKWTGKVTEYTAMKGKDVVDFCQANGIDRVVIDSDMPTMFVLERNRENIQTETIQEETQVTVGTPMKPISEKLLKKFQSNFSKVSVINEVYHYAMVRNNENILMLGFVLDTYSDNSRAACIGTIQNSMKGEKLDLPLEMFMLNDEGWLQTVKGIENSLIYKK
;
A
#
# COMPACT_ATOMS: atom_id res chain seq x y z
N MET A 1 -29.10 -8.10 18.56
CA MET A 1 -28.67 -7.04 19.50
C MET A 1 -28.84 -5.70 18.79
N LYS A 2 -29.75 -4.82 19.21
CA LYS A 2 -29.96 -3.50 18.57
C LYS A 2 -28.85 -2.55 19.03
N TRP A 3 -27.81 -2.38 18.22
CA TRP A 3 -26.67 -1.51 18.55
C TRP A 3 -27.07 -0.02 18.64
N THR A 4 -28.15 0.36 17.96
CA THR A 4 -28.70 1.72 17.86
C THR A 4 -29.27 2.29 19.17
N GLY A 5 -29.40 1.50 20.24
CA GLY A 5 -29.94 1.95 21.53
C GLY A 5 -28.89 2.25 22.60
N LYS A 6 -27.59 2.12 22.29
CA LYS A 6 -26.52 2.37 23.26
C LYS A 6 -26.12 3.85 23.21
N VAL A 7 -26.19 4.52 24.36
CA VAL A 7 -25.59 5.85 24.54
C VAL A 7 -24.11 5.73 24.20
N THR A 8 -23.69 6.42 23.14
CA THR A 8 -22.30 6.44 22.71
C THR A 8 -21.75 7.80 23.10
N GLU A 9 -20.63 7.82 23.84
CA GLU A 9 -19.99 9.08 24.23
C GLU A 9 -19.42 9.74 22.97
N TYR A 10 -19.91 10.94 22.65
CA TYR A 10 -19.37 11.73 21.56
C TYR A 10 -18.14 12.47 22.06
N THR A 11 -16.97 12.18 21.49
CA THR A 11 -15.77 12.99 21.70
C THR A 11 -15.68 14.02 20.58
N ALA A 12 -15.75 15.30 20.94
CA ALA A 12 -15.44 16.37 19.99
C ALA A 12 -13.93 16.38 19.72
N MET A 13 -13.55 16.24 18.45
CA MET A 13 -12.16 16.27 18.00
C MET A 13 -12.01 17.38 16.96
N LYS A 14 -10.89 18.11 16.96
CA LYS A 14 -10.63 19.09 15.90
C LYS A 14 -10.48 18.34 14.58
N GLY A 15 -10.97 18.91 13.48
CA GLY A 15 -10.88 18.25 12.17
C GLY A 15 -9.45 17.85 11.77
N LYS A 16 -8.45 18.66 12.15
CA LYS A 16 -7.03 18.32 11.97
C LYS A 16 -6.63 17.06 12.75
N ASP A 17 -7.05 16.95 14.00
CA ASP A 17 -6.73 15.81 14.86
C ASP A 17 -7.42 14.53 14.35
N VAL A 18 -8.61 14.64 13.75
CA VAL A 18 -9.28 13.52 13.05
C VAL A 18 -8.44 13.05 11.87
N VAL A 19 -7.95 13.98 11.05
CA VAL A 19 -7.09 13.66 9.90
C VAL A 19 -5.78 13.02 10.37
N ASP A 20 -5.13 13.57 11.39
CA ASP A 20 -3.88 13.06 11.95
C ASP A 20 -4.08 11.66 12.57
N PHE A 21 -5.18 11.46 13.30
CA PHE A 21 -5.59 10.15 13.83
C PHE A 21 -5.82 9.14 12.70
N CYS A 22 -6.51 9.54 11.64
CA CYS A 22 -6.76 8.68 10.49
C CYS A 22 -5.46 8.30 9.80
N GLN A 23 -4.54 9.24 9.59
CA GLN A 23 -3.22 8.96 9.02
C GLN A 23 -2.38 8.03 9.89
N ALA A 24 -2.36 8.25 11.21
CA ALA A 24 -1.59 7.44 12.14
C ALA A 24 -2.04 5.97 12.15
N ASN A 25 -3.36 5.77 12.04
CA ASN A 25 -4.02 4.46 12.12
C ASN A 25 -4.32 3.83 10.75
N GLY A 26 -3.96 4.48 9.64
CA GLY A 26 -4.22 3.95 8.29
C GLY A 26 -5.71 3.91 7.94
N ILE A 27 -6.51 4.83 8.48
CA ILE A 27 -7.94 4.97 8.16
C ILE A 27 -8.04 5.87 6.93
N ASP A 28 -8.40 5.29 5.78
CA ASP A 28 -8.44 6.01 4.50
C ASP A 28 -9.79 6.69 4.23
N ARG A 29 -10.85 6.24 4.91
CA ARG A 29 -12.22 6.72 4.73
C ARG A 29 -12.90 6.95 6.05
N VAL A 30 -13.43 8.15 6.25
CA VAL A 30 -14.33 8.50 7.35
C VAL A 30 -15.71 8.78 6.77
N VAL A 31 -16.71 8.05 7.27
CA VAL A 31 -18.12 8.33 6.96
C VAL A 31 -18.68 9.13 8.13
N ILE A 32 -19.12 10.35 7.85
CA ILE A 32 -19.79 11.21 8.81
C ILE A 32 -21.28 11.04 8.58
N ASP A 33 -21.90 10.30 9.49
CA ASP A 33 -23.35 10.18 9.60
C ASP A 33 -23.88 11.42 10.32
N SER A 34 -24.61 12.28 9.59
CA SER A 34 -25.10 13.56 10.10
C SER A 34 -26.62 13.60 10.21
N ASP A 35 -27.30 12.44 10.24
CA ASP A 35 -28.77 12.31 10.22
C ASP A 35 -29.46 13.05 9.05
N MET A 36 -28.68 13.41 8.02
CA MET A 36 -29.17 14.02 6.79
C MET A 36 -29.31 12.96 5.68
N PRO A 37 -30.16 13.18 4.66
CA PRO A 37 -30.32 12.22 3.55
C PRO A 37 -29.00 11.94 2.80
N THR A 38 -28.04 12.86 2.91
CA THR A 38 -26.72 12.80 2.30
C THR A 38 -25.65 12.62 3.38
N MET A 39 -24.89 11.53 3.28
CA MET A 39 -23.70 11.30 4.11
C MET A 39 -22.50 12.10 3.58
N PHE A 40 -21.68 12.61 4.49
CA PHE A 40 -20.39 13.19 4.12
C PHE A 40 -19.31 12.10 4.21
N VAL A 41 -18.52 11.95 3.16
CA VAL A 41 -17.39 11.03 3.13
C VAL A 41 -16.12 11.85 3.01
N LEU A 42 -15.25 11.76 4.02
CA LEU A 42 -13.87 12.22 3.91
C LEU A 42 -13.03 11.05 3.44
N GLU A 43 -12.43 11.19 2.28
CA GLU A 43 -11.55 10.20 1.68
C GLU A 43 -10.23 10.87 1.29
N ARG A 44 -9.14 10.13 1.44
CA ARG A 44 -7.83 10.59 1.01
C ARG A 44 -7.83 10.87 -0.50
N ASN A 45 -7.27 12.00 -0.93
CA ASN A 45 -7.15 12.32 -2.35
C ASN A 45 -6.32 11.22 -3.07
N ARG A 46 -6.92 10.64 -4.12
CA ARG A 46 -6.36 9.56 -4.96
C ARG A 46 -5.86 10.05 -6.34
N GLU A 47 -5.94 11.33 -6.65
CA GLU A 47 -5.57 11.92 -7.96
C GLU A 47 -4.09 11.73 -8.31
N ASN A 48 -3.24 11.49 -7.30
CA ASN A 48 -1.80 11.28 -7.49
C ASN A 48 -1.44 9.84 -7.89
N ILE A 49 -2.43 8.95 -8.03
CA ILE A 49 -2.22 7.54 -8.38
C ILE A 49 -2.21 7.41 -9.91
N GLN A 50 -1.03 7.32 -10.50
CA GLN A 50 -0.88 6.92 -11.90
C GLN A 50 -0.88 5.38 -11.97
N THR A 51 -1.87 4.83 -12.66
CA THR A 51 -1.96 3.39 -12.94
C THR A 51 -1.62 3.19 -14.41
N GLU A 52 -0.46 2.60 -14.69
CA GLU A 52 -0.11 2.16 -16.04
C GLU A 52 -0.46 0.69 -16.20
N THR A 53 -1.20 0.38 -17.26
CA THR A 53 -1.41 -1.01 -17.70
C THR A 53 -0.43 -1.27 -18.83
N ILE A 54 0.48 -2.21 -18.64
CA ILE A 54 1.41 -2.63 -19.70
C ILE A 54 0.59 -3.38 -20.76
N GLN A 55 0.44 -2.79 -21.95
CA GLN A 55 -0.44 -3.30 -23.01
C GLN A 55 0.25 -4.28 -23.97
N GLU A 56 1.58 -4.27 -24.04
CA GLU A 56 2.37 -5.12 -24.93
C GLU A 56 3.20 -6.13 -24.14
N GLU A 57 3.39 -7.33 -24.68
CA GLU A 57 4.29 -8.34 -24.12
C GLU A 57 5.70 -7.76 -24.01
N THR A 58 6.06 -7.32 -22.81
CA THR A 58 7.32 -6.67 -22.53
C THR A 58 8.22 -7.66 -21.80
N GLN A 59 9.37 -7.99 -22.40
CA GLN A 59 10.36 -8.80 -21.70
C GLN A 59 10.99 -7.99 -20.57
N VAL A 60 10.98 -8.57 -19.37
CA VAL A 60 11.58 -7.96 -18.18
C VAL A 60 12.53 -8.97 -17.53
N THR A 61 13.62 -8.44 -16.97
CA THR A 61 14.54 -9.23 -16.15
C THR A 61 14.33 -8.87 -14.70
N VAL A 62 14.23 -9.86 -13.81
CA VAL A 62 14.08 -9.63 -12.37
C VAL A 62 15.23 -10.25 -11.60
N GLY A 63 15.56 -9.67 -10.44
CA GLY A 63 16.62 -10.17 -9.59
C GLY A 63 16.85 -9.36 -8.32
N THR A 64 17.94 -9.63 -7.62
CA THR A 64 18.31 -8.92 -6.40
C THR A 64 18.84 -7.51 -6.74
N PRO A 65 18.30 -6.45 -6.13
CA PRO A 65 18.74 -5.08 -6.39
C PRO A 65 20.18 -4.86 -5.91
N MET A 66 21.04 -4.30 -6.77
CA MET A 66 22.41 -3.91 -6.39
C MET A 66 22.44 -2.83 -5.30
N LYS A 67 21.44 -1.95 -5.30
CA LYS A 67 21.21 -0.93 -4.27
C LYS A 67 19.79 -1.11 -3.72
N PRO A 68 19.61 -1.99 -2.72
CA PRO A 68 18.30 -2.20 -2.13
C PRO A 68 17.81 -0.95 -1.39
N ILE A 69 16.50 -0.86 -1.17
CA ILE A 69 15.93 0.09 -0.22
C ILE A 69 16.64 -0.06 1.12
N SER A 70 17.05 1.07 1.71
CA SER A 70 17.77 1.04 2.99
C SER A 70 16.98 0.33 4.09
N GLU A 71 17.67 -0.35 5.01
CA GLU A 71 17.02 -1.07 6.11
C GLU A 71 16.09 -0.18 6.95
N LYS A 72 16.47 1.09 7.14
CA LYS A 72 15.65 2.06 7.87
C LYS A 72 14.29 2.27 7.17
N LEU A 73 14.31 2.43 5.85
CA LEU A 73 13.11 2.62 5.06
C LEU A 73 12.31 1.31 4.93
N LEU A 74 12.97 0.15 4.81
CA LEU A 74 12.32 -1.16 4.86
C LEU A 74 11.53 -1.37 6.17
N LYS A 75 12.10 -1.01 7.32
CA LYS A 75 11.37 -1.07 8.61
C LYS A 75 10.13 -0.16 8.63
N LYS A 76 10.21 1.01 8.00
CA LYS A 76 9.07 1.93 7.86
C LYS A 76 7.98 1.35 6.96
N PHE A 77 8.38 0.72 5.86
CA PHE A 77 7.48 -0.05 4.99
C PHE A 77 6.79 -1.17 5.77
N GLN A 78 7.55 -2.05 6.42
CA GLN A 78 7.02 -3.17 7.22
C GLN A 78 6.03 -2.70 8.29
N SER A 79 6.32 -1.59 8.98
CA SER A 79 5.43 -1.01 10.00
C SER A 79 4.12 -0.46 9.43
N ASN A 80 4.10 0.01 8.17
CA ASN A 80 2.87 0.45 7.52
C ASN A 80 2.11 -0.71 6.88
N PHE A 81 2.80 -1.73 6.35
CA PHE A 81 2.18 -2.94 5.82
C PHE A 81 1.38 -3.68 6.89
N SER A 82 1.92 -3.78 8.12
CA SER A 82 1.23 -4.45 9.22
C SER A 82 -0.08 -3.81 9.67
N LYS A 83 -0.35 -2.55 9.27
CA LYS A 83 -1.61 -1.85 9.54
C LYS A 83 -2.71 -2.21 8.54
N VAL A 84 -2.36 -2.79 7.40
CA VAL A 84 -3.31 -3.15 6.35
C VAL A 84 -3.58 -4.64 6.42
N SER A 85 -4.78 -4.98 6.87
CA SER A 85 -5.16 -6.36 7.18
C SER A 85 -5.11 -7.32 5.99
N VAL A 86 -5.26 -6.81 4.76
CA VAL A 86 -5.32 -7.62 3.54
C VAL A 86 -3.95 -7.96 2.93
N ILE A 87 -2.85 -7.39 3.47
CA ILE A 87 -1.50 -7.69 2.98
C ILE A 87 -0.97 -8.94 3.70
N ASN A 88 -0.64 -9.97 2.93
CA ASN A 88 -0.08 -11.22 3.46
C ASN A 88 1.43 -11.26 3.37
N GLU A 89 1.96 -11.01 2.18
CA GLU A 89 3.39 -11.04 1.91
C GLU A 89 3.76 -9.84 1.03
N VAL A 90 4.93 -9.27 1.28
CA VAL A 90 5.53 -8.25 0.40
C VAL A 90 6.95 -8.66 0.06
N TYR A 91 7.26 -8.60 -1.22
CA TYR A 91 8.55 -8.91 -1.78
C TYR A 91 9.19 -7.66 -2.36
N HIS A 92 10.49 -7.51 -2.20
CA HIS A 92 11.30 -6.43 -2.75
C HIS A 92 12.35 -7.01 -3.70
N TYR A 93 12.37 -6.51 -4.93
CA TYR A 93 13.27 -7.00 -5.98
C TYR A 93 13.55 -5.89 -6.98
N ALA A 94 14.55 -6.08 -7.85
CA ALA A 94 14.79 -5.22 -9.00
C ALA A 94 14.11 -5.80 -10.24
N MET A 95 13.63 -4.90 -11.10
CA MET A 95 13.21 -5.20 -12.46
C MET A 95 14.00 -4.32 -13.43
N VAL A 96 14.43 -4.90 -14.55
CA VAL A 96 14.94 -4.17 -15.70
C VAL A 96 13.90 -4.22 -16.79
N ARG A 97 13.38 -3.06 -17.18
CA ARG A 97 12.40 -2.87 -18.27
C ARG A 97 12.89 -1.72 -19.13
N ASN A 98 13.00 -1.92 -20.44
CA ASN A 98 13.47 -0.88 -21.39
C ASN A 98 14.81 -0.22 -21.00
N ASN A 99 15.77 -1.02 -20.51
CA ASN A 99 17.07 -0.56 -19.97
C ASN A 99 17.01 0.33 -18.72
N GLU A 100 15.84 0.47 -18.10
CA GLU A 100 15.68 1.17 -16.82
C GLU A 100 15.65 0.18 -15.66
N ASN A 101 16.42 0.49 -14.61
CA ASN A 101 16.40 -0.28 -13.37
C ASN A 101 15.33 0.28 -12.44
N ILE A 102 14.43 -0.59 -12.01
CA ILE A 102 13.25 -0.25 -11.22
C ILE A 102 13.27 -1.07 -9.93
N LEU A 103 13.01 -0.44 -8.79
CA LEU A 103 12.74 -1.13 -7.53
C LEU A 103 11.28 -1.54 -7.51
N MET A 104 11.00 -2.79 -7.17
CA MET A 104 9.67 -3.36 -7.15
C MET A 104 9.25 -3.72 -5.74
N LEU A 105 7.98 -3.47 -5.42
CA LEU A 105 7.27 -4.07 -4.29
C LEU A 105 6.17 -4.97 -4.82
N GLY A 106 6.36 -6.29 -4.70
CA GLY A 106 5.39 -7.31 -5.07
C GLY A 106 4.49 -7.67 -3.90
N PHE A 107 3.17 -7.50 -4.04
CA PHE A 107 2.19 -7.73 -2.98
C PHE A 107 1.38 -9.01 -3.20
N VAL A 108 1.32 -9.85 -2.17
CA VAL A 108 0.37 -10.96 -2.06
C VAL A 108 -0.74 -10.53 -1.11
N LEU A 109 -1.98 -10.58 -1.59
CA LEU A 109 -3.14 -10.07 -0.85
C LEU A 109 -4.15 -11.20 -0.57
N ASP A 110 -4.85 -11.11 0.56
CA ASP A 110 -6.00 -11.98 0.87
C ASP A 110 -7.14 -11.80 -0.15
N THR A 111 -7.33 -10.58 -0.64
CA THR A 111 -8.36 -10.24 -1.61
C THR A 111 -7.88 -9.14 -2.53
N TYR A 112 -7.91 -9.39 -3.84
CA TYR A 112 -7.54 -8.42 -4.86
C TYR A 112 -8.77 -7.60 -5.24
N SER A 113 -8.87 -6.40 -4.68
CA SER A 113 -9.91 -5.41 -4.98
C SER A 113 -9.29 -4.03 -5.22
N ASP A 114 -10.04 -3.11 -5.81
CA ASP A 114 -9.57 -1.72 -5.98
C ASP A 114 -9.26 -1.05 -4.64
N ASN A 115 -10.02 -1.39 -3.59
CA ASN A 115 -9.76 -0.92 -2.23
C ASN A 115 -8.46 -1.48 -1.68
N SER A 116 -8.19 -2.78 -1.91
CA SER A 116 -6.93 -3.40 -1.48
C SER A 116 -5.73 -2.78 -2.20
N ARG A 117 -5.86 -2.50 -3.51
CA ARG A 117 -4.83 -1.82 -4.30
C ARG A 117 -4.59 -0.40 -3.78
N ALA A 118 -5.66 0.36 -3.52
CA ALA A 118 -5.56 1.70 -2.97
C ALA A 118 -4.88 1.71 -1.58
N ALA A 119 -5.22 0.76 -0.71
CA ALA A 119 -4.59 0.61 0.61
C ALA A 119 -3.08 0.35 0.47
N CYS A 120 -2.66 -0.53 -0.45
CA CYS A 120 -1.24 -0.78 -0.72
C CYS A 120 -0.52 0.50 -1.15
N ILE A 121 -1.09 1.24 -2.09
CA ILE A 121 -0.52 2.53 -2.55
C ILE A 121 -0.42 3.52 -1.39
N GLY A 122 -1.46 3.62 -0.57
CA GLY A 122 -1.47 4.45 0.63
C GLY A 122 -0.34 4.11 1.60
N THR A 123 -0.09 2.81 1.85
CA THR A 123 1.02 2.38 2.71
C THR A 123 2.39 2.72 2.12
N ILE A 124 2.56 2.61 0.81
CA ILE A 124 3.81 2.98 0.14
C ILE A 124 4.04 4.48 0.28
N GLN A 125 3.04 5.31 -0.05
CA GLN A 125 3.13 6.76 0.06
C GLN A 125 3.42 7.22 1.50
N ASN A 126 2.78 6.60 2.50
CA ASN A 126 3.02 6.90 3.91
C ASN A 126 4.47 6.58 4.31
N SER A 127 4.99 5.46 3.81
CA SER A 127 6.37 5.04 4.04
C SER A 127 7.37 5.97 3.33
N MET A 128 7.03 6.48 2.15
CA MET A 128 7.87 7.37 1.36
C MET A 128 7.86 8.83 1.81
N LYS A 129 7.00 9.23 2.76
CA LYS A 129 6.93 10.62 3.25
C LYS A 129 8.28 11.07 3.83
N GLY A 130 8.91 12.05 3.18
CA GLY A 130 10.21 12.62 3.56
C GLY A 130 11.43 11.81 3.10
N GLU A 131 11.21 10.74 2.34
CA GLU A 131 12.27 9.85 1.83
C GLU A 131 12.53 10.13 0.36
N LYS A 132 13.73 9.77 -0.12
CA LYS A 132 14.09 9.79 -1.54
C LYS A 132 14.71 8.46 -1.92
N LEU A 133 14.46 8.03 -3.15
CA LEU A 133 15.10 6.87 -3.76
C LEU A 133 15.84 7.32 -5.01
N ASP A 134 16.98 6.67 -5.28
CA ASP A 134 17.77 6.91 -6.49
C ASP A 134 17.14 6.25 -7.72
N LEU A 135 16.32 5.22 -7.51
CA LEU A 135 15.63 4.45 -8.53
C LEU A 135 14.10 4.63 -8.37
N PRO A 136 13.34 4.54 -9.48
CA PRO A 136 11.88 4.50 -9.40
C PRO A 136 11.43 3.30 -8.56
N LEU A 137 10.31 3.48 -7.86
CA LEU A 137 9.67 2.45 -7.06
C LEU A 137 8.29 2.15 -7.66
N GLU A 138 8.11 0.93 -8.12
CA GLU A 138 6.85 0.44 -8.66
C GLU A 138 6.24 -0.64 -7.76
N MET A 139 4.93 -0.81 -7.91
CA MET A 139 4.15 -1.81 -7.18
C MET A 139 3.62 -2.84 -8.17
N PHE A 140 3.71 -4.11 -7.81
CA PHE A 140 3.16 -5.21 -8.59
C PHE A 140 2.25 -6.10 -7.73
N MET A 141 1.12 -6.53 -8.29
CA MET A 141 0.19 -7.43 -7.60
C MET A 141 0.51 -8.87 -8.02
N LEU A 142 1.00 -9.68 -7.09
CA LEU A 142 1.38 -11.08 -7.33
C LEU A 142 0.16 -11.99 -7.22
N ASN A 143 -0.81 -11.83 -8.13
CA ASN A 143 -2.01 -12.67 -8.22
C ASN A 143 -1.83 -13.89 -9.15
N ASP A 144 -0.80 -13.88 -9.97
CA ASP A 144 -0.39 -15.01 -10.82
C ASP A 144 0.65 -15.88 -10.09
N GLU A 145 0.43 -17.20 -10.10
CA GLU A 145 1.29 -18.17 -9.41
C GLU A 145 2.69 -18.21 -10.03
N GLY A 146 2.82 -18.09 -11.35
CA GLY A 146 4.11 -18.10 -12.03
C GLY A 146 4.99 -16.92 -11.62
N TRP A 147 4.41 -15.73 -11.59
CA TRP A 147 5.07 -14.53 -11.07
C TRP A 147 5.45 -14.65 -9.59
N LEU A 148 4.56 -15.19 -8.76
CA LEU A 148 4.84 -15.41 -7.35
C LEU A 148 6.04 -16.35 -7.14
N GLN A 149 6.10 -17.47 -7.86
CA GLN A 149 7.23 -18.40 -7.77
C GLN A 149 8.53 -17.77 -8.27
N THR A 150 8.46 -16.97 -9.34
CA THR A 150 9.62 -16.23 -9.88
C THR A 150 10.19 -15.30 -8.81
N VAL A 151 9.35 -14.49 -8.16
CA VAL A 151 9.79 -13.54 -7.13
C VAL A 151 10.28 -14.24 -5.86
N LYS A 152 9.65 -15.35 -5.46
CA LYS A 152 10.12 -16.20 -4.35
C LYS A 152 11.51 -16.80 -4.60
N GLY A 153 11.85 -17.06 -5.85
CA GLY A 153 13.18 -17.56 -6.24
C GLY A 153 14.29 -16.51 -6.15
N ILE A 154 13.96 -15.23 -6.01
CA ILE A 154 14.94 -14.15 -5.85
C ILE A 154 15.44 -14.15 -4.40
N GLU A 155 16.75 -14.18 -4.23
CA GLU A 155 17.38 -14.21 -2.91
C GLU A 155 17.04 -12.97 -2.08
N ASN A 156 16.66 -13.18 -0.81
CA ASN A 156 16.30 -12.14 0.16
C ASN A 156 15.18 -11.19 -0.31
N SER A 157 14.31 -11.64 -1.21
CA SER A 157 13.23 -10.82 -1.73
C SER A 157 12.08 -10.64 -0.73
N LEU A 158 11.79 -11.61 0.13
CA LEU A 158 10.71 -11.48 1.11
C LEU A 158 11.07 -10.45 2.19
N ILE A 159 10.32 -9.34 2.24
CA ILE A 159 10.54 -8.26 3.22
C ILE A 159 9.43 -8.14 4.26
N TYR A 160 8.25 -8.71 4.02
CA TYR A 160 7.17 -8.70 4.99
C TYR A 160 6.33 -9.96 4.83
N LYS A 161 5.94 -10.53 5.97
CA LYS A 161 4.96 -11.61 6.06
C LYS A 161 4.15 -11.40 7.33
N LYS A 162 2.83 -11.47 7.19
CA LYS A 162 1.87 -11.34 8.29
C LYS A 162 1.93 -12.54 9.24
#